data_AF-A0A0E0R057-F1
#
_entry.id   AF-A0A0E0R057-F1
#
_cell.length_a   1.000
_cell.length_b   1.000
_cell.length_c   1.000
_cell.angle_alpha   90.00
_cell.angle_beta   90.00
_cell.angle_gamma   90.00
#
_symmetry.space_group_name_H-M   'P 1'
#
loop_
_entity.id
_entity.type
_entity.pdbx_description
1 polymer ?
#
loop_
_entity_poly.entity_id
_entity_poly.type
_entity_poly.pdbx_seq_one_letter_code
_entity_poly.pdbx_strand_id
1 'polypeptide(L)'
;MIPSDLRMSSLSAALQDVSLLYLDGYSDEMALAVAKQADQMKIPILVDAEPERTREELGGLLSLASYIVCNGKFPEKWTSIPSIPSALLEILLQYPRACFAVVTLGENGCMMLERGKDGENYETEPVDIENVAESLRLKVDKDDILPTCVSSKFMRLTARGSGNIFARLLIGTAESIPASGLVDTTGCGDAFIGAVLHGLSTEMPPEKMLPFACQVASNVEQSAHDLAYHGNPIHA
;
A
#
# COMPACT_ATOMS: atom_id res chain seq x y z
N MET A 1 -16.16 19.12 11.49
CA MET A 1 -15.36 19.74 12.57
C MET A 1 -14.47 20.77 11.90
N ILE A 2 -14.37 22.00 12.42
CA ILE A 2 -13.53 23.03 11.79
C ILE A 2 -12.11 22.88 12.37
N PRO A 3 -11.02 23.00 11.58
CA PRO A 3 -9.65 22.84 12.07
C PRO A 3 -9.29 23.71 13.29
N SER A 4 -9.99 24.84 13.48
CA SER A 4 -9.82 25.74 14.63
C SER A 4 -10.18 25.11 15.99
N ASP A 5 -10.93 24.01 16.01
CA ASP A 5 -11.35 23.33 17.24
C ASP A 5 -10.31 22.32 17.76
N LEU A 6 -9.31 21.96 16.95
CA LEU A 6 -8.23 21.04 17.33
C LEU A 6 -7.09 21.81 17.98
N ARG A 7 -7.10 21.86 19.32
CA ARG A 7 -5.93 22.35 20.07
C ARG A 7 -4.77 21.35 19.90
N MET A 8 -3.57 21.86 19.61
CA MET A 8 -2.35 21.05 19.44
C MET A 8 -2.04 20.15 20.64
N SER A 9 -2.34 20.62 21.86
CA SER A 9 -2.21 19.83 23.08
C SER A 9 -3.15 18.61 23.13
N SER A 10 -4.37 18.75 22.59
CA SER A 10 -5.32 17.64 22.47
C SER A 10 -4.86 16.62 21.43
N LEU A 11 -4.27 17.06 20.31
CA LEU A 11 -3.70 16.17 19.30
C LEU A 11 -2.52 15.36 19.83
N SER A 12 -1.60 16.03 20.54
CA SER A 12 -0.44 15.35 21.13
C SER A 12 -0.87 14.27 22.13
N ALA A 13 -1.86 14.58 22.96
CA ALA A 13 -2.42 13.62 23.92
C ALA A 13 -3.13 12.45 23.23
N ALA A 14 -3.86 12.70 22.14
CA ALA A 14 -4.55 11.64 21.37
C ALA A 14 -3.57 10.71 20.63
N LEU A 15 -2.39 11.21 20.29
CA LEU A 15 -1.33 10.45 19.61
C LEU A 15 -0.34 9.81 20.59
N GLN A 16 -0.55 9.97 21.89
CA GLN A 16 0.28 9.31 22.90
C GLN A 16 0.17 7.80 22.75
N ASP A 17 1.32 7.11 22.77
CA ASP A 17 1.45 5.65 22.64
C ASP A 17 0.96 5.04 21.31
N VAL A 18 0.68 5.88 20.31
CA VAL A 18 0.39 5.43 18.93
C VAL A 18 1.69 5.00 18.26
N SER A 19 1.70 3.76 17.73
CA SER A 19 2.85 3.19 17.02
C SER A 19 2.84 3.46 15.51
N LEU A 20 1.65 3.73 14.94
CA LEU A 20 1.44 3.92 13.50
C LEU A 20 0.15 4.73 13.29
N LEU A 21 0.21 5.75 12.46
CA LEU A 21 -0.95 6.55 12.05
C LEU A 21 -1.42 6.11 10.67
N TYR A 22 -2.72 5.84 10.52
CA TYR A 22 -3.39 5.61 9.23
C TYR A 22 -4.20 6.85 8.83
N LEU A 23 -4.14 7.24 7.55
CA LEU A 23 -4.92 8.33 6.98
C LEU A 23 -5.52 7.92 5.63
N ASP A 24 -6.84 8.03 5.50
CA ASP A 24 -7.64 7.68 4.31
C ASP A 24 -7.69 8.82 3.24
N GLY A 25 -7.10 9.97 3.55
CA GLY A 25 -7.11 11.15 2.69
C GLY A 25 -8.48 11.84 2.56
N TYR A 26 -9.48 11.53 3.40
CA TYR A 26 -10.84 12.05 3.24
C TYR A 26 -11.02 13.53 3.60
N SER A 27 -10.35 13.99 4.67
CA SER A 27 -10.32 15.40 5.10
C SER A 27 -8.90 15.95 5.03
N ASP A 28 -8.61 16.65 3.95
CA ASP A 28 -7.32 17.29 3.65
C ASP A 28 -6.74 18.11 4.82
N GLU A 29 -7.48 19.11 5.33
CA GLU A 29 -6.95 20.03 6.33
C GLU A 29 -6.71 19.37 7.70
N MET A 30 -7.67 18.54 8.15
CA MET A 30 -7.54 17.86 9.44
C MET A 30 -6.54 16.72 9.40
N ALA A 31 -6.57 15.88 8.35
CA ALA A 31 -5.59 14.81 8.19
C ALA A 31 -4.17 15.38 8.14
N LEU A 32 -3.96 16.50 7.44
CA LEU A 32 -2.65 17.14 7.38
C LEU A 32 -2.20 17.69 8.74
N ALA A 33 -3.12 18.26 9.54
CA ALA A 33 -2.79 18.71 10.89
C ALA A 33 -2.36 17.54 11.80
N VAL A 34 -3.10 16.43 11.77
CA VAL A 34 -2.76 15.20 12.52
C VAL A 34 -1.44 14.61 12.03
N ALA A 35 -1.23 14.52 10.71
CA ALA A 35 0.00 14.02 10.10
C ALA A 35 1.23 14.83 10.53
N LYS A 36 1.12 16.17 10.55
CA LYS A 36 2.21 17.04 11.01
C LYS A 36 2.55 16.80 12.48
N GLN A 37 1.54 16.60 13.34
CA GLN A 37 1.78 16.28 14.74
C GLN A 37 2.42 14.90 14.90
N ALA A 38 1.97 13.89 14.16
CA ALA A 38 2.56 12.55 14.17
C ALA A 38 4.02 12.56 13.71
N ASP A 39 4.36 13.30 12.64
CA ASP A 39 5.74 13.46 12.15
C ASP A 39 6.65 14.15 13.20
N GLN A 40 6.13 15.14 13.92
CA GLN A 40 6.85 15.76 15.04
C GLN A 40 7.13 14.77 16.17
N MET A 41 6.19 13.85 16.43
CA MET A 41 6.31 12.78 17.42
C MET A 41 7.05 11.54 16.91
N LYS A 42 7.53 11.55 15.66
CA LYS A 42 8.22 10.42 15.00
C LYS A 42 7.36 9.15 14.89
N ILE A 43 6.05 9.33 14.85
CA ILE A 43 5.11 8.25 14.58
C ILE A 43 5.09 8.01 13.07
N PRO A 44 5.35 6.78 12.58
CA PRO A 44 5.26 6.48 11.16
C PRO A 44 3.83 6.65 10.66
N ILE A 45 3.69 7.03 9.39
CA ILE A 45 2.40 7.37 8.78
C ILE A 45 2.18 6.50 7.54
N LEU A 46 1.08 5.76 7.52
CA LEU A 46 0.56 5.09 6.34
C LEU A 46 -0.55 5.95 5.74
N VAL A 47 -0.38 6.31 4.47
CA VAL A 47 -1.38 7.06 3.70
C VAL A 47 -2.03 6.14 2.67
N ASP A 48 -3.35 6.11 2.69
CA ASP A 48 -4.16 5.58 1.61
C ASP A 48 -4.30 6.62 0.50
N ALA A 49 -3.74 6.32 -0.66
CA ALA A 49 -3.65 7.24 -1.77
C ALA A 49 -4.68 6.90 -2.83
N GLU A 50 -5.80 7.61 -2.77
CA GLU A 50 -6.92 7.44 -3.69
C GLU A 50 -6.79 8.30 -4.96
N PRO A 51 -7.11 7.74 -6.14
CA PRO A 51 -6.94 8.44 -7.41
C PRO A 51 -7.82 9.69 -7.52
N GLU A 52 -8.93 9.78 -6.81
CA GLU A 52 -9.84 10.94 -6.85
C GLU A 52 -9.22 12.22 -6.29
N ARG A 53 -8.14 12.13 -5.51
CA ARG A 53 -7.51 13.27 -4.84
C ARG A 53 -6.61 14.10 -5.76
N THR A 54 -6.60 15.41 -5.55
CA THR A 54 -5.70 16.33 -6.26
C THR A 54 -4.31 16.42 -5.61
N ARG A 55 -3.37 17.08 -6.30
CA ARG A 55 -2.03 17.37 -5.76
C ARG A 55 -2.10 18.26 -4.52
N GLU A 56 -3.04 19.20 -4.49
CA GLU A 56 -3.26 20.11 -3.37
C GLU A 56 -3.82 19.37 -2.15
N GLU A 57 -4.75 18.43 -2.35
CA GLU A 57 -5.40 17.67 -1.27
C GLU A 57 -4.47 16.63 -0.64
N LEU A 58 -3.71 15.88 -1.47
CA LEU A 58 -2.98 14.69 -1.01
C LEU A 58 -1.45 14.88 -0.98
N GLY A 59 -0.90 15.84 -1.72
CA GLY A 59 0.56 16.03 -1.83
C GLY A 59 1.23 16.34 -0.49
N GLY A 60 0.56 17.12 0.38
CA GLY A 60 1.04 17.41 1.73
C GLY A 60 1.14 16.16 2.61
N LEU A 61 0.15 15.28 2.53
CA LEU A 61 0.13 14.01 3.27
C LEU A 61 1.21 13.05 2.78
N LEU A 62 1.35 12.88 1.46
CA LEU A 62 2.38 12.01 0.88
C LEU A 62 3.80 12.48 1.21
N SER A 63 4.01 13.80 1.38
CA SER A 63 5.30 14.34 1.81
C SER A 63 5.71 13.92 3.23
N LEU A 64 4.75 13.52 4.06
CA LEU A 64 4.95 13.05 5.44
C LEU A 64 4.84 11.52 5.55
N ALA A 65 4.41 10.82 4.49
CA ALA A 65 4.16 9.39 4.52
C ALA A 65 5.45 8.59 4.73
N SER A 66 5.39 7.63 5.65
CA SER A 66 6.37 6.54 5.79
C SER A 66 6.01 5.36 4.88
N TYR A 67 4.72 5.16 4.63
CA TYR A 67 4.19 4.07 3.82
C TYR A 67 3.05 4.60 2.95
N ILE A 68 3.00 4.17 1.69
CA ILE A 68 1.94 4.55 0.75
C ILE A 68 1.25 3.27 0.29
N VAL A 69 -0.07 3.21 0.42
CA VAL A 69 -0.92 2.17 -0.18
C VAL A 69 -1.83 2.85 -1.19
N CYS A 70 -2.09 2.20 -2.32
CA CYS A 70 -2.97 2.75 -3.35
C CYS A 70 -3.59 1.62 -4.19
N ASN A 71 -4.59 1.96 -5.00
CA ASN A 71 -5.16 1.04 -5.99
C ASN A 71 -4.50 1.22 -7.38
N GLY A 72 -4.76 0.27 -8.29
CA GLY A 72 -4.16 0.23 -9.63
C GLY A 72 -4.34 1.48 -10.50
N LYS A 73 -5.29 2.37 -10.19
CA LYS A 73 -5.52 3.62 -10.96
C LYS A 73 -4.66 4.78 -10.48
N PHE A 74 -4.28 4.78 -9.21
CA PHE A 74 -3.57 5.90 -8.60
C PHE A 74 -2.20 6.17 -9.23
N PRO A 75 -1.30 5.19 -9.45
CA PRO A 75 0.06 5.47 -9.92
C PRO A 75 0.10 6.23 -11.26
N GLU A 76 -0.69 5.79 -12.24
CA GLU A 76 -0.76 6.48 -13.54
C GLU A 76 -1.37 7.86 -13.40
N LYS A 77 -2.49 8.00 -12.68
CA LYS A 77 -3.14 9.31 -12.50
C LYS A 77 -2.23 10.30 -11.77
N TRP A 78 -1.42 9.82 -10.81
CA TRP A 78 -0.54 10.66 -10.01
C TRP A 78 0.72 11.08 -10.78
N THR A 79 1.31 10.16 -11.54
CA THR A 79 2.63 10.36 -12.18
C THR A 79 2.57 10.65 -13.68
N SER A 80 1.42 10.42 -14.31
CA SER A 80 1.26 10.36 -15.78
C SER A 80 2.11 9.27 -16.45
N ILE A 81 2.57 8.26 -15.69
CA ILE A 81 3.32 7.11 -16.19
C ILE A 81 2.39 5.89 -16.21
N PRO A 82 2.09 5.31 -17.39
CA PRO A 82 1.14 4.19 -17.49
C PRO A 82 1.68 2.88 -16.92
N SER A 83 3.00 2.74 -16.78
CA SER A 83 3.60 1.53 -16.24
C SER A 83 3.67 1.57 -14.72
N ILE A 84 3.05 0.60 -14.06
CA ILE A 84 2.99 0.50 -12.59
C ILE A 84 4.39 0.46 -11.93
N PRO A 85 5.34 -0.41 -12.35
CA PRO A 85 6.69 -0.40 -11.78
C PRO A 85 7.36 0.97 -11.87
N SER A 86 7.38 1.58 -13.08
CA SER A 86 7.96 2.91 -13.28
C SER A 86 7.24 4.01 -12.49
N ALA A 87 5.90 3.95 -12.38
CA ALA A 87 5.12 4.90 -11.61
C ALA A 87 5.38 4.78 -10.09
N LEU A 88 5.51 3.57 -9.55
CA LEU A 88 5.93 3.35 -8.15
C LEU A 88 7.33 3.92 -7.89
N LEU A 89 8.26 3.74 -8.82
CA LEU A 89 9.60 4.31 -8.73
C LEU A 89 9.55 5.84 -8.70
N GLU A 90 8.76 6.44 -9.58
CA GLU A 90 8.57 7.89 -9.64
C GLU A 90 7.91 8.44 -8.36
N ILE A 91 6.91 7.74 -7.82
CA ILE A 91 6.31 8.07 -6.51
C ILE A 91 7.37 8.09 -5.42
N LEU A 92 8.21 7.05 -5.31
CA LEU A 92 9.25 7.00 -4.30
C LEU A 92 10.37 8.03 -4.54
N LEU A 93 10.65 8.43 -5.78
CA LEU A 93 11.56 9.54 -6.04
C LEU A 93 10.97 10.88 -5.55
N GLN A 94 9.68 11.11 -5.78
CA GLN A 94 8.98 12.32 -5.32
C GLN A 94 8.82 12.37 -3.79
N TYR A 95 8.68 11.21 -3.14
CA TYR A 95 8.45 11.09 -1.69
C TYR A 95 9.57 10.28 -1.01
N PRO A 96 10.75 10.89 -0.78
CA PRO A 96 11.94 10.19 -0.29
C PRO A 96 11.83 9.65 1.14
N ARG A 97 10.84 10.12 1.92
CA ARG A 97 10.55 9.59 3.27
C ARG A 97 9.87 8.23 3.25
N ALA A 98 9.15 7.90 2.17
CA ALA A 98 8.43 6.66 2.06
C ALA A 98 9.42 5.48 1.99
N CYS A 99 9.25 4.54 2.91
CA CYS A 99 9.97 3.28 2.99
C CYS A 99 9.47 2.31 1.92
N PHE A 100 8.17 2.32 1.62
CA PHE A 100 7.61 1.62 0.47
C PHE A 100 6.38 2.31 -0.08
N ALA A 101 6.06 1.97 -1.33
CA ALA A 101 4.76 2.16 -1.93
C ALA A 101 4.24 0.80 -2.42
N VAL A 102 2.99 0.48 -2.12
CA VAL A 102 2.31 -0.75 -2.57
C VAL A 102 1.01 -0.41 -3.29
N VAL A 103 0.77 -1.11 -4.39
CA VAL A 103 -0.44 -0.99 -5.20
C VAL A 103 -1.23 -2.30 -5.18
N THR A 104 -2.52 -2.22 -4.90
CA THR A 104 -3.46 -3.34 -5.06
C THR A 104 -3.93 -3.43 -6.51
N LEU A 105 -4.00 -4.66 -7.03
CA LEU A 105 -4.25 -4.99 -8.44
C LEU A 105 -5.46 -5.93 -8.62
N GLY A 106 -6.33 -6.00 -7.60
CA GLY A 106 -7.50 -6.89 -7.57
C GLY A 106 -7.08 -8.35 -7.66
N GLU A 107 -7.68 -9.08 -8.61
CA GLU A 107 -7.37 -10.49 -8.91
C GLU A 107 -5.90 -10.77 -9.26
N ASN A 108 -5.13 -9.72 -9.59
CA ASN A 108 -3.70 -9.83 -9.87
C ASN A 108 -2.82 -9.63 -8.63
N GLY A 109 -3.43 -9.51 -7.44
CA GLY A 109 -2.74 -9.37 -6.16
C GLY A 109 -2.23 -7.94 -5.93
N CYS A 110 -0.94 -7.78 -5.67
CA CYS A 110 -0.34 -6.48 -5.39
C CYS A 110 1.12 -6.38 -5.88
N MET A 111 1.62 -5.16 -6.01
CA MET A 111 3.02 -4.88 -6.30
C MET A 111 3.56 -3.85 -5.31
N MET A 112 4.71 -4.13 -4.69
CA MET A 112 5.36 -3.24 -3.74
C MET A 112 6.76 -2.89 -4.22
N LEU A 113 7.11 -1.61 -4.15
CA LEU A 113 8.48 -1.14 -4.25
C LEU A 113 8.96 -0.73 -2.86
N GLU A 114 9.99 -1.40 -2.36
CA GLU A 114 10.54 -1.17 -1.03
C GLU A 114 11.95 -0.57 -1.13
N ARG A 115 12.15 0.57 -0.45
CA ARG A 115 13.43 1.27 -0.38
C ARG A 115 14.38 0.58 0.61
N GLY A 116 15.64 0.40 0.21
CA GLY A 116 16.71 -0.07 1.10
C GLY A 116 17.34 1.06 1.90
N LYS A 117 17.85 0.76 3.11
CA LYS A 117 18.38 1.76 4.06
C LYS A 117 19.84 2.20 3.80
N ASP A 118 20.59 1.53 2.91
CA ASP A 118 22.03 1.75 2.72
C ASP A 118 22.47 1.80 1.23
N GLY A 119 21.72 2.53 0.41
CA GLY A 119 21.93 2.55 -1.04
C GLY A 119 23.19 3.25 -1.55
N GLU A 120 23.77 4.16 -0.77
CA GLU A 120 24.95 4.94 -1.17
C GLU A 120 26.20 4.07 -1.27
N ASN A 121 26.28 3.00 -0.48
CA ASN A 121 27.42 2.07 -0.49
C ASN A 121 27.32 0.98 -1.58
N TYR A 122 26.23 0.95 -2.33
CA TYR A 122 25.98 -0.03 -3.38
C TYR A 122 26.28 0.59 -4.76
N GLU A 123 27.55 0.49 -5.19
CA GLU A 123 28.02 0.91 -6.51
C GLU A 123 27.74 -0.18 -7.56
N THR A 124 26.47 -0.30 -7.96
CA THR A 124 26.08 -1.16 -9.10
C THR A 124 25.38 -0.31 -10.16
N GLU A 125 25.52 -0.68 -11.43
CA GLU A 125 24.77 -0.01 -12.51
C GLU A 125 23.25 -0.09 -12.23
N PRO A 126 22.50 1.01 -12.42
CA PRO A 126 21.05 0.99 -12.27
C PRO A 126 20.40 0.02 -13.27
N VAL A 127 19.48 -0.80 -12.77
CA VAL A 127 18.70 -1.75 -13.55
C VAL A 127 17.33 -1.15 -13.85
N ASP A 128 16.86 -1.31 -15.09
CA ASP A 128 15.50 -0.90 -15.47
C ASP A 128 14.47 -1.72 -14.68
N ILE A 129 13.60 -1.01 -13.94
CA ILE A 129 12.59 -1.62 -13.09
C ILE A 129 11.58 -2.47 -13.87
N GLU A 130 11.35 -2.16 -15.15
CA GLU A 130 10.47 -2.96 -16.01
C GLU A 130 11.03 -4.37 -16.23
N ASN A 131 12.32 -4.48 -16.50
CA ASN A 131 12.99 -5.78 -16.68
C ASN A 131 12.95 -6.61 -15.38
N VAL A 132 13.05 -5.95 -14.22
CA VAL A 132 12.91 -6.61 -12.92
C VAL A 132 11.49 -7.12 -12.72
N ALA A 133 10.49 -6.30 -13.03
CA ALA A 133 9.08 -6.68 -12.94
C ALA A 133 8.74 -7.85 -13.87
N GLU A 134 9.19 -7.84 -15.11
CA GLU A 134 9.06 -8.96 -16.05
C GLU A 134 9.72 -10.23 -15.50
N SER A 135 10.95 -10.13 -14.99
CA SER A 135 11.66 -11.28 -14.39
C SER A 135 10.93 -11.86 -13.19
N LEU A 136 10.33 -11.03 -12.33
CA LEU A 136 9.54 -11.49 -11.18
C LEU A 136 8.23 -12.15 -11.60
N ARG A 137 7.52 -11.59 -12.60
CA ARG A 137 6.29 -12.20 -13.13
C ARG A 137 6.50 -13.62 -13.65
N LEU A 138 7.69 -13.92 -14.19
CA LEU A 138 8.05 -15.28 -14.63
C LEU A 138 8.29 -16.25 -13.47
N LYS A 139 8.52 -15.76 -12.26
CA LYS A 139 8.76 -16.58 -11.05
C LYS A 139 7.49 -16.82 -10.24
N VAL A 140 6.42 -16.09 -10.52
CA VAL A 140 5.13 -16.29 -9.87
C VAL A 140 4.59 -17.66 -10.27
N ASP A 141 4.36 -18.52 -9.29
CA ASP A 141 3.62 -19.76 -9.51
C ASP A 141 2.14 -19.41 -9.75
N LYS A 142 1.59 -19.88 -10.87
CA LYS A 142 0.21 -19.61 -11.27
C LYS A 142 -0.76 -20.71 -10.83
N ASP A 143 -0.22 -21.84 -10.37
CA ASP A 143 -1.01 -22.99 -9.94
C ASP A 143 -1.28 -22.95 -8.42
N ASP A 144 -0.59 -22.06 -7.70
CA ASP A 144 -0.83 -21.84 -6.27
C ASP A 144 -2.20 -21.19 -6.03
N ILE A 145 -3.03 -21.87 -5.24
CA ILE A 145 -4.36 -21.40 -4.86
C ILE A 145 -4.24 -20.28 -3.82
N LEU A 146 -3.28 -20.41 -2.90
CA LEU A 146 -3.06 -19.45 -1.82
C LEU A 146 -2.15 -18.30 -2.28
N PRO A 147 -2.34 -17.08 -1.75
CA PRO A 147 -1.44 -15.97 -1.98
C PRO A 147 0.02 -16.32 -1.66
N THR A 148 0.92 -15.96 -2.57
CA THR A 148 2.38 -16.09 -2.43
C THR A 148 3.06 -14.76 -2.74
N CYS A 149 4.37 -14.67 -2.49
CA CYS A 149 5.14 -13.48 -2.80
C CYS A 149 6.49 -13.84 -3.39
N VAL A 150 6.87 -13.14 -4.47
CA VAL A 150 8.21 -13.18 -5.06
C VAL A 150 8.87 -11.82 -4.93
N SER A 151 10.15 -11.78 -4.59
CA SER A 151 10.91 -10.54 -4.41
C SER A 151 12.21 -10.53 -5.21
N SER A 152 12.62 -9.34 -5.65
CA SER A 152 13.97 -9.13 -6.17
C SER A 152 14.96 -8.97 -5.01
N LYS A 153 16.25 -9.07 -5.30
CA LYS A 153 17.28 -8.54 -4.40
C LYS A 153 17.20 -7.01 -4.39
N PHE A 154 17.73 -6.39 -3.34
CA PHE A 154 17.97 -4.95 -3.36
C PHE A 154 19.03 -4.61 -4.41
N MET A 155 18.76 -3.57 -5.21
CA MET A 155 19.64 -3.06 -6.25
C MET A 155 19.30 -1.60 -6.56
N ARG A 156 20.14 -0.92 -7.34
CA ARG A 156 19.76 0.38 -7.91
C ARG A 156 18.74 0.15 -9.02
N LEU A 157 17.56 0.74 -8.88
CA LEU A 157 16.48 0.68 -9.84
C LEU A 157 16.31 2.05 -10.49
N THR A 158 16.05 2.06 -11.79
CA THR A 158 15.76 3.26 -12.58
C THR A 158 14.59 3.00 -13.51
N ALA A 159 13.95 4.06 -13.99
CA ALA A 159 13.03 4.03 -15.13
C ALA A 159 13.48 5.07 -16.17
N ARG A 160 13.02 4.96 -17.41
CA ARG A 160 13.42 5.89 -18.50
C ARG A 160 13.08 7.34 -18.14
N GLY A 161 14.11 8.16 -17.97
CA GLY A 161 13.96 9.60 -17.70
C GLY A 161 13.73 9.95 -16.22
N SER A 162 13.60 8.97 -15.33
CA SER A 162 13.53 9.16 -13.88
C SER A 162 14.91 9.06 -13.24
N GLY A 163 15.02 9.51 -11.98
CA GLY A 163 16.19 9.22 -11.14
C GLY A 163 16.32 7.72 -10.81
N ASN A 164 17.29 7.38 -9.97
CA ASN A 164 17.45 6.02 -9.46
C ASN A 164 17.33 5.96 -7.94
N ILE A 165 16.88 4.82 -7.42
CA ILE A 165 16.78 4.53 -6.00
C ILE A 165 17.37 3.15 -5.68
N PHE A 166 17.92 2.96 -4.49
CA PHE A 166 18.24 1.62 -4.00
C PHE A 166 17.00 0.98 -3.38
N ALA A 167 16.48 -0.05 -4.02
CA ALA A 167 15.20 -0.66 -3.68
C ALA A 167 15.12 -2.11 -4.14
N ARG A 168 14.06 -2.81 -3.72
CA ARG A 168 13.65 -4.10 -4.27
C ARG A 168 12.17 -4.07 -4.64
N LEU A 169 11.80 -4.84 -5.65
CA LEU A 169 10.42 -5.00 -6.10
C LEU A 169 9.87 -6.33 -5.57
N LEU A 170 8.62 -6.32 -5.13
CA LEU A 170 7.89 -7.50 -4.69
C LEU A 170 6.57 -7.59 -5.45
N ILE A 171 6.15 -8.81 -5.78
CA ILE A 171 4.84 -9.13 -6.33
C ILE A 171 4.17 -10.11 -5.36
N GLY A 172 3.01 -9.74 -4.83
CA GLY A 172 2.13 -10.64 -4.09
C GLY A 172 0.99 -11.11 -4.99
N THR A 173 0.67 -12.40 -4.99
CA THR A 173 -0.49 -12.93 -5.75
C THR A 173 -1.78 -12.78 -4.94
N ALA A 174 -2.92 -12.79 -5.63
CA ALA A 174 -4.23 -12.95 -4.99
C ALA A 174 -4.60 -14.43 -4.91
N GLU A 175 -5.56 -14.77 -4.05
CA GLU A 175 -6.18 -16.10 -4.05
C GLU A 175 -6.95 -16.31 -5.36
N SER A 176 -6.86 -17.51 -5.93
CA SER A 176 -7.68 -17.87 -7.09
C SER A 176 -9.11 -18.22 -6.65
N ILE A 177 -9.99 -17.23 -6.67
CA ILE A 177 -11.40 -17.41 -6.31
C ILE A 177 -12.22 -17.71 -7.57
N PRO A 178 -12.96 -18.84 -7.64
CA PRO A 178 -13.87 -19.11 -8.74
C PRO A 178 -14.95 -18.03 -8.86
N ALA A 179 -15.39 -17.69 -10.08
CA ALA A 179 -16.40 -16.66 -10.30
C ALA A 179 -17.72 -16.89 -9.53
N SER A 180 -18.03 -18.14 -9.16
CA SER A 180 -19.19 -18.49 -8.32
C SER A 180 -19.04 -18.11 -6.84
N GLY A 181 -17.81 -17.84 -6.38
CA GLY A 181 -17.50 -17.41 -5.01
C GLY A 181 -17.25 -15.92 -4.88
N LEU A 182 -17.30 -15.16 -5.99
CA LEU A 182 -17.16 -13.71 -5.99
C LEU A 182 -18.52 -13.08 -5.65
N VAL A 183 -18.65 -12.53 -4.45
CA VAL A 183 -19.93 -11.99 -3.97
C VAL A 183 -19.92 -10.46 -3.97
N ASP A 184 -18.97 -9.84 -3.28
CA ASP A 184 -18.84 -8.39 -3.17
C ASP A 184 -17.36 -8.02 -2.96
N THR A 185 -16.85 -7.07 -3.74
CA THR A 185 -15.45 -6.60 -3.62
C THR A 185 -15.33 -5.33 -2.77
N THR A 186 -16.45 -4.79 -2.28
CA THR A 186 -16.48 -3.62 -1.41
C THR A 186 -15.72 -3.91 -0.12
N GLY A 187 -14.79 -3.02 0.24
CA GLY A 187 -13.98 -3.16 1.47
C GLY A 187 -12.77 -4.09 1.35
N CYS A 188 -12.50 -4.71 0.19
CA CYS A 188 -11.30 -5.55 0.01
C CYS A 188 -10.01 -4.74 0.09
N GLY A 189 -10.03 -3.50 -0.41
CA GLY A 189 -8.93 -2.53 -0.23
C GLY A 189 -8.69 -2.21 1.25
N ASP A 190 -9.75 -1.92 2.00
CA ASP A 190 -9.67 -1.63 3.44
C ASP A 190 -9.12 -2.83 4.23
N ALA A 191 -9.56 -4.04 3.87
CA ALA A 191 -9.10 -5.29 4.47
C ALA A 191 -7.61 -5.53 4.20
N PHE A 192 -7.15 -5.27 2.96
CA PHE A 192 -5.74 -5.31 2.60
C PHE A 192 -4.93 -4.31 3.43
N ILE A 193 -5.39 -3.06 3.54
CA ILE A 193 -4.73 -2.01 4.33
C ILE A 193 -4.67 -2.39 5.81
N GLY A 194 -5.77 -2.89 6.38
CA GLY A 194 -5.82 -3.37 7.76
C GLY A 194 -4.80 -4.48 8.04
N ALA A 195 -4.62 -5.40 7.09
CA ALA A 195 -3.60 -6.44 7.18
C ALA A 195 -2.17 -5.89 7.03
N VAL A 196 -1.93 -4.88 6.19
CA VAL A 196 -0.65 -4.16 6.12
C VAL A 196 -0.35 -3.43 7.44
N LEU A 197 -1.34 -2.75 8.04
CA LEU A 197 -1.21 -2.10 9.35
C LEU A 197 -0.84 -3.10 10.45
N HIS A 198 -1.46 -4.29 10.44
CA HIS A 198 -1.10 -5.39 11.34
C HIS A 198 0.34 -5.85 11.08
N GLY A 199 0.70 -6.10 9.83
CA GLY A 199 2.05 -6.53 9.45
C GLY A 199 3.12 -5.55 9.90
N LEU A 200 2.90 -4.26 9.68
CA LEU A 200 3.78 -3.19 10.17
C LEU A 200 3.89 -3.17 11.70
N SER A 201 2.76 -3.27 12.41
CA SER A 201 2.72 -3.23 13.88
C SER A 201 3.34 -4.47 14.53
N THR A 202 3.49 -5.57 13.78
CA THR A 202 4.07 -6.83 14.23
C THR A 202 5.44 -7.11 13.60
N GLU A 203 6.03 -6.12 12.92
CA GLU A 203 7.33 -6.22 12.25
C GLU A 203 7.41 -7.39 11.25
N MET A 204 6.28 -7.71 10.60
CA MET A 204 6.20 -8.76 9.61
C MET A 204 7.02 -8.37 8.36
N PRO A 205 7.94 -9.25 7.87
CA PRO A 205 8.68 -8.95 6.65
C PRO A 205 7.71 -8.86 5.46
N PRO A 206 7.97 -7.98 4.47
CA PRO A 206 7.10 -7.81 3.31
C PRO A 206 6.72 -9.10 2.59
N GLU A 207 7.64 -10.05 2.49
CA GLU A 207 7.40 -11.37 1.89
C GLU A 207 6.33 -12.22 2.60
N LYS A 208 6.06 -11.95 3.89
CA LYS A 208 4.96 -12.57 4.64
C LYS A 208 3.73 -11.66 4.73
N MET A 209 3.97 -10.35 4.82
CA MET A 209 2.91 -9.34 4.92
C MET A 209 2.04 -9.28 3.67
N LEU A 210 2.62 -9.32 2.47
CA LEU A 210 1.86 -9.21 1.23
C LEU A 210 0.93 -10.41 1.00
N PRO A 211 1.37 -11.68 1.13
CA PRO A 211 0.47 -12.83 1.06
C PRO A 211 -0.64 -12.79 2.10
N PHE A 212 -0.32 -12.43 3.34
CA PHE A 212 -1.30 -12.29 4.41
C PHE A 212 -2.34 -11.22 4.07
N ALA A 213 -1.92 -10.05 3.58
CA ALA A 213 -2.83 -8.98 3.19
C ALA A 213 -3.74 -9.36 2.01
N CYS A 214 -3.19 -10.03 1.00
CA CYS A 214 -3.99 -10.59 -0.09
C CYS A 214 -5.01 -11.61 0.42
N GLN A 215 -4.63 -12.51 1.33
CA GLN A 215 -5.54 -13.51 1.89
C GLN A 215 -6.69 -12.87 2.68
N VAL A 216 -6.39 -11.84 3.49
CA VAL A 216 -7.42 -11.13 4.26
C VAL A 216 -8.41 -10.42 3.33
N ALA A 217 -7.92 -9.82 2.24
CA ALA A 217 -8.78 -9.22 1.22
C ALA A 217 -9.67 -10.27 0.53
N SER A 218 -9.09 -11.41 0.11
CA SER A 218 -9.82 -12.53 -0.50
C SER A 218 -10.91 -13.11 0.40
N ASN A 219 -10.70 -13.16 1.72
CA ASN A 219 -11.73 -13.59 2.66
C ASN A 219 -12.94 -12.65 2.68
N VAL A 220 -12.74 -11.33 2.51
CA VAL A 220 -13.84 -10.36 2.41
C VAL A 220 -14.65 -10.59 1.13
N GLU A 221 -13.98 -10.87 0.01
CA GLU A 221 -14.64 -11.18 -1.28
C GLU A 221 -15.63 -12.36 -1.18
N GLN A 222 -15.35 -13.31 -0.29
CA GLN A 222 -16.14 -14.51 -0.06
C GLN A 222 -17.21 -14.33 1.05
N SER A 223 -16.99 -13.41 2.00
CA SER A 223 -17.79 -13.30 3.24
C SER A 223 -19.21 -12.75 3.07
N ALA A 224 -19.56 -12.19 1.91
CA ALA A 224 -20.95 -11.81 1.64
C ALA A 224 -21.89 -13.02 1.37
N HIS A 225 -21.35 -14.24 1.27
CA HIS A 225 -22.14 -15.47 1.14
C HIS A 225 -22.68 -16.01 2.49
N ASP A 226 -21.96 -15.83 3.60
CA ASP A 226 -22.31 -16.45 4.89
C ASP A 226 -23.50 -15.78 5.60
N LEU A 227 -23.81 -14.52 5.28
CA LEU A 227 -25.00 -13.84 5.79
C LEU A 227 -26.29 -14.26 5.06
N ALA A 228 -26.20 -14.88 3.88
CA ALA A 228 -27.37 -15.34 3.12
C ALA A 228 -27.86 -16.74 3.52
N TYR A 229 -27.01 -17.57 4.15
CA TYR A 229 -27.32 -18.97 4.47
C TYR A 229 -27.71 -19.25 5.93
N HIS A 230 -27.67 -18.25 6.81
CA HIS A 230 -28.12 -18.37 8.21
C HIS A 230 -29.46 -17.67 8.52
N GLY A 231 -30.19 -17.25 7.47
CA GLY A 231 -31.61 -16.91 7.59
C GLY A 231 -32.47 -18.17 7.78
N ASN A 232 -32.47 -18.75 8.98
CA ASN A 232 -33.48 -19.75 9.35
C ASN A 232 -34.88 -19.12 9.16
N PRO A 233 -35.78 -19.70 8.35
CA PRO A 233 -37.15 -19.25 8.30
C PRO A 233 -37.78 -19.54 9.67
N ILE A 234 -38.15 -18.47 10.36
CA ILE A 234 -39.00 -18.53 11.55
C ILE A 234 -40.36 -19.00 11.02
N HIS A 235 -40.64 -20.29 11.13
CA HIS A 235 -41.98 -20.82 10.91
C HIS A 235 -42.89 -20.26 12.01
N ALA A 236 -43.82 -19.38 11.62
CA ALA A 236 -45.02 -19.03 12.37
C ALA A 236 -46.16 -19.96 11.96
#